data_AF-A0A167FPI3-F1
#
_entry.id   AF-A0A167FPI3-F1
#
_cell.length_a   1.000
_cell.length_b   1.000
_cell.length_c   1.000
_cell.angle_alpha   90.00
_cell.angle_beta   90.00
_cell.angle_gamma   90.00
#
_symmetry.space_group_name_H-M   'P 1'
#
loop_
_entity.id
_entity.type
_entity.pdbx_description
1 polymer ?
#
loop_
_entity_poly.entity_id
_entity_poly.type
_entity_poly.pdbx_seq_one_letter_code
_entity_poly.pdbx_strand_id
1 'polypeptide(L)'
;MTAFETAVANWNLLLNGRFSELDKWSEFVLNKYKRNISKDVWNMTWEFAKYLKTDPELQEYSDEGAWPSVIDEFVAYLKNKQ
;
A
#
# COMPACT_ATOMS: atom_id res chain seq x y z
N MET A 1 -15.03 10.23 -10.06
CA MET A 1 -14.02 9.28 -9.58
C MET A 1 -12.84 9.28 -10.53
N THR A 2 -11.68 9.71 -10.07
CA THR A 2 -10.41 9.56 -10.78
C THR A 2 -9.97 8.08 -10.79
N ALA A 3 -8.93 7.75 -11.55
CA ALA A 3 -8.41 6.39 -11.62
C ALA A 3 -7.91 5.86 -10.26
N PHE A 4 -7.23 6.69 -9.46
CA PHE A 4 -6.73 6.28 -8.14
C PHE A 4 -7.84 6.20 -7.08
N GLU A 5 -8.89 7.04 -7.16
CA GLU A 5 -10.08 6.91 -6.31
C GLU A 5 -10.80 5.58 -6.57
N THR A 6 -10.87 5.17 -7.83
CA THR A 6 -11.46 3.88 -8.24
C THR A 6 -10.62 2.70 -7.73
N ALA A 7 -9.29 2.81 -7.78
CA ALA A 7 -8.40 1.80 -7.22
C ALA A 7 -8.60 1.64 -5.69
N VAL A 8 -8.68 2.75 -4.96
CA VAL A 8 -8.94 2.74 -3.51
C VAL A 8 -10.28 2.11 -3.18
N ALA A 9 -11.35 2.45 -3.90
CA ALA A 9 -12.65 1.82 -3.70
C ALA A 9 -12.60 0.29 -3.90
N ASN A 10 -11.90 -0.18 -4.93
CA ASN A 10 -11.76 -1.62 -5.20
C ASN A 10 -10.91 -2.33 -4.14
N TRP A 11 -9.80 -1.74 -3.67
CA TRP A 11 -9.01 -2.32 -2.58
C TRP A 11 -9.83 -2.40 -1.30
N ASN A 12 -10.60 -1.37 -0.96
CA ASN A 12 -11.50 -1.40 0.19
C ASN A 12 -12.55 -2.51 0.11
N LEU A 13 -13.04 -2.82 -1.09
CA LEU A 13 -13.96 -3.94 -1.28
C LEU A 13 -13.27 -5.31 -1.15
N LEU A 14 -12.09 -5.47 -1.76
CA LEU A 14 -11.45 -6.78 -1.94
C LEU A 14 -10.52 -7.19 -0.79
N LEU A 15 -9.89 -6.22 -0.13
CA LEU A 15 -8.83 -6.43 0.85
C LEU A 15 -9.29 -6.16 2.30
N ASN A 16 -10.55 -5.80 2.51
CA ASN A 16 -11.10 -5.62 3.85
C ASN A 16 -10.91 -6.90 4.70
N GLY A 17 -10.37 -6.73 5.92
CA GLY A 17 -10.00 -7.82 6.82
C GLY A 17 -8.79 -8.66 6.36
N ARG A 18 -8.15 -8.34 5.24
CA ARG A 18 -7.00 -9.08 4.70
C ARG A 18 -5.71 -8.27 4.65
N PHE A 19 -5.82 -6.95 4.62
CA PHE A 19 -4.72 -6.00 4.68
C PHE A 19 -4.90 -5.14 5.93
N SER A 20 -4.05 -5.37 6.95
CA SER A 20 -4.15 -4.70 8.26
C SER A 20 -4.04 -3.18 8.16
N GLU A 21 -3.26 -2.69 7.20
CA GLU A 21 -2.98 -1.26 7.01
C GLU A 21 -3.80 -0.63 5.87
N LEU A 22 -4.92 -1.25 5.49
CA LEU A 22 -5.75 -0.82 4.36
C LEU A 22 -6.28 0.62 4.49
N ASP A 23 -6.67 1.04 5.69
CA ASP A 23 -7.15 2.39 5.94
C ASP A 23 -6.04 3.43 5.73
N LYS A 24 -4.84 3.13 6.26
CA LYS A 24 -3.66 4.00 6.08
C LYS A 24 -3.19 4.02 4.63
N TRP A 25 -3.25 2.88 3.93
CA TRP A 25 -2.96 2.79 2.50
C TRP A 25 -3.93 3.64 1.69
N SER A 26 -5.23 3.54 1.97
CA SER A 26 -6.26 4.34 1.32
C SER A 26 -6.04 5.84 1.55
N GLU A 27 -5.77 6.25 2.79
CA GLU A 27 -5.43 7.64 3.12
C GLU A 27 -4.18 8.11 2.37
N PHE A 28 -3.12 7.29 2.32
CA PHE A 28 -1.88 7.60 1.63
C PHE A 28 -2.11 7.80 0.12
N VAL A 29 -2.85 6.90 -0.53
CA VAL A 29 -3.11 6.99 -1.97
C VAL A 29 -3.97 8.21 -2.30
N LEU A 30 -5.03 8.47 -1.52
CA LEU A 30 -5.96 9.58 -1.75
C LEU A 30 -5.35 10.95 -1.44
N ASN A 31 -4.53 11.05 -0.40
CA ASN A 31 -4.10 12.35 0.13
C ASN A 31 -2.65 12.70 -0.22
N LYS A 32 -1.76 11.71 -0.36
CA LYS A 32 -0.32 11.93 -0.60
C LYS A 32 0.12 11.52 -2.00
N TYR A 33 -0.12 10.28 -2.41
CA TYR A 33 0.40 9.77 -3.68
C TYR A 33 -0.27 10.44 -4.88
N LYS A 34 -1.61 10.41 -4.97
CA LYS A 34 -2.44 11.09 -6.01
C LYS A 34 -1.96 10.89 -7.47
N ARG A 35 -1.27 9.79 -7.76
CA ARG A 35 -0.78 9.41 -9.10
C ARG A 35 -1.54 8.21 -9.64
N ASN A 36 -1.34 7.90 -10.92
CA ASN A 36 -1.94 6.73 -11.55
C ASN A 36 -1.42 5.42 -10.91
N ILE A 37 -2.33 4.46 -10.77
CA ILE A 37 -2.02 3.11 -10.29
C ILE A 37 -1.83 2.21 -11.50
N SER A 38 -0.62 1.68 -11.66
CA SER A 38 -0.34 0.67 -12.68
C SER A 38 -0.87 -0.70 -12.25
N LYS A 39 -1.02 -1.62 -13.21
CA LYS A 39 -1.36 -3.03 -12.92
C LYS A 39 -0.34 -3.69 -11.99
N ASP A 40 0.92 -3.33 -12.13
CA ASP A 40 2.00 -3.84 -11.29
C ASP A 40 1.82 -3.39 -9.83
N VAL A 41 1.63 -2.10 -9.59
CA VAL A 41 1.32 -1.55 -8.24
C VAL A 41 0.10 -2.22 -7.63
N TRP A 42 -0.95 -2.43 -8.44
CA TRP A 42 -2.15 -3.15 -7.99
C TRP A 42 -1.85 -4.55 -7.45
N ASN A 43 -1.10 -5.34 -8.22
CA ASN A 43 -0.73 -6.69 -7.83
C ASN A 43 0.21 -6.69 -6.61
N MET A 44 1.20 -5.80 -6.62
CA MET A 44 2.18 -5.69 -5.54
C MET A 44 1.56 -5.19 -4.23
N THR A 45 0.45 -4.44 -4.27
CA THR A 45 -0.31 -4.08 -3.06
C THR A 45 -0.85 -5.32 -2.34
N TRP A 46 -1.32 -6.33 -3.09
CA TRP A 46 -1.75 -7.60 -2.51
C TRP A 46 -0.58 -8.41 -1.96
N GLU A 47 0.54 -8.46 -2.69
CA GLU A 47 1.76 -9.11 -2.21
C GLU A 47 2.26 -8.47 -0.91
N PHE A 48 2.23 -7.14 -0.84
CA PHE A 48 2.60 -6.39 0.36
C PHE A 48 1.65 -6.65 1.53
N ALA A 49 0.34 -6.74 1.28
CA ALA A 49 -0.64 -7.09 2.30
C ALA A 49 -0.40 -8.49 2.89
N LYS A 50 0.11 -9.44 2.09
CA LYS A 50 0.54 -10.77 2.60
C LYS A 50 1.84 -10.67 3.38
N TYR A 51 2.81 -9.91 2.88
CA TYR A 51 4.10 -9.68 3.54
C TYR A 51 3.94 -9.05 4.93
N LEU A 52 3.05 -8.08 5.10
CA LEU A 52 2.77 -7.49 6.42
C LEU A 52 2.21 -8.48 7.46
N LYS A 53 1.73 -9.66 7.04
CA LYS A 53 1.35 -10.71 7.99
C LYS A 53 2.56 -11.48 8.51
N THR A 54 3.66 -11.50 7.75
CA THR A 54 4.92 -12.16 8.12
C THR A 54 5.86 -11.20 8.86
N ASP A 55 5.83 -9.91 8.50
CA ASP A 55 6.60 -8.86 9.18
C ASP A 55 5.70 -7.62 9.47
N PRO A 56 4.87 -7.69 10.53
CA PRO A 56 3.92 -6.62 10.85
C PRO A 56 4.58 -5.30 11.27
N GLU A 57 5.80 -5.36 11.79
CA GLU A 57 6.56 -4.20 12.26
C GLU A 57 7.53 -3.65 11.19
N LEU A 58 7.58 -4.29 10.01
CA LEU A 58 8.46 -3.90 8.89
C LEU A 58 9.94 -3.82 9.32
N GLN A 59 10.37 -4.76 10.18
CA GLN A 59 11.74 -4.87 10.69
C GLN A 59 12.70 -5.45 9.65
N GLU A 60 12.22 -6.38 8.83
CA GLU A 60 12.97 -7.05 7.77
C GLU A 60 12.77 -6.38 6.39
N TYR A 61 11.90 -5.37 6.31
CA TYR A 61 11.63 -4.66 5.07
C TYR A 61 12.88 -3.92 4.56
N SER A 62 13.24 -4.17 3.30
CA SER A 62 14.31 -3.48 2.58
C SER A 62 13.75 -2.67 1.41
N ASP A 63 14.09 -1.38 1.37
CA ASP A 63 13.78 -0.44 0.29
C ASP A 63 14.66 -0.61 -0.96
N GLU A 64 15.70 -1.44 -0.87
CA GLU A 64 16.47 -1.94 -2.02
C GLU A 64 15.84 -3.19 -2.65
N GLY A 65 14.69 -3.63 -2.13
CA GLY A 65 13.95 -4.79 -2.64
C GLY A 65 13.29 -4.55 -4.01
N ALA A 66 12.63 -5.58 -4.53
CA ALA A 66 11.91 -5.51 -5.81
C ALA A 66 10.51 -4.86 -5.70
N TRP A 67 10.27 -4.06 -4.66
CA TRP A 67 8.99 -3.40 -4.45
C TRP A 67 8.86 -2.17 -5.38
N PRO A 68 7.65 -1.84 -5.85
CA PRO A 68 7.42 -0.57 -6.53
C PRO A 68 7.67 0.60 -5.56
N SER A 69 8.23 1.70 -6.05
CA SER A 69 8.60 2.85 -5.21
C SER A 69 7.44 3.42 -4.36
N VAL A 70 6.19 3.25 -4.80
CA VAL A 70 5.00 3.66 -4.02
C VAL A 70 4.83 2.86 -2.72
N ILE A 71 5.29 1.60 -2.69
CA ILE A 71 5.30 0.78 -1.48
C ILE A 71 6.41 1.26 -0.54
N ASP A 72 7.60 1.58 -1.07
CA ASP A 72 8.67 2.19 -0.26
C ASP A 72 8.24 3.53 0.34
N GLU A 73 7.62 4.39 -0.47
CA GLU A 73 7.03 5.67 -0.03
C GLU A 73 5.97 5.44 1.06
N PHE A 74 5.17 4.35 0.96
CA PHE A 74 4.18 3.99 1.97
C PHE A 74 4.79 3.45 3.26
N VAL A 75 5.83 2.63 3.18
CA VAL A 75 6.58 2.15 4.36
C VAL A 75 7.21 3.33 5.08
N ALA A 76 7.82 4.27 4.35
CA ALA A 76 8.31 5.52 4.93
C ALA A 76 7.16 6.32 5.58
N TYR A 77 5.98 6.35 4.97
CA TYR A 77 4.80 6.99 5.55
C TYR A 77 4.33 6.32 6.86
N LEU A 78 4.39 4.98 6.96
CA LEU A 78 4.07 4.25 8.18
C LEU A 78 5.08 4.53 9.30
N LYS A 79 6.38 4.53 8.98
CA LYS A 79 7.46 4.77 9.95
C LYS A 79 7.52 6.22 10.44
N ASN A 80 7.18 7.20 9.59
CA ASN A 80 7.21 8.63 9.93
C ASN A 80 5.95 9.14 10.67
N LYS A 81 4.89 8.33 10.80
CA LYS A 81 3.66 8.69 11.53
C LYS A 81 3.70 8.30 13.02
N GLN A 82 4.89 8.04 13.59
CA GLN A 82 5.09 7.86 15.03
C GLN A 82 5.11 9.18 15.80
#